data_AF-A0A4S3JBN0-F1
#
_entry.id   AF-A0A4S3JBN0-F1
#
_cell.length_a   1.000
_cell.length_b   1.000
_cell.length_c   1.000
_cell.angle_alpha   90.00
_cell.angle_beta   90.00
_cell.angle_gamma   90.00
#
_symmetry.space_group_name_H-M   'P 1'
#
loop_
_entity.id
_entity.type
_entity.pdbx_description
1 polymer ?
#
loop_
_entity_poly.entity_id
_entity_poly.type
_entity_poly.pdbx_seq_one_letter_code
_entity_poly.pdbx_strand_id
1 'polypeptide(L)'
;MTVDNAAGFDLDQGQRLALETFTQLCKDQSLLDHPDGLAEQDARDAINDETTLVRFLRARKFDPDGAFEQFREACRFRKENHIHEVYDGIRLEDFETARRVYPHWTGRRDKRGLPICIANFINITGDTVTGWKGTRYLQGTSSELRQVDILQLGSVIFDSITRFAFPLCSAVAGKPITRAVILVDASTLSLKQGFDLRLFARDISGLLTTCFPETIERIFLCNCPSYFAAIWKILKGWVDPVTAEKLVFLTPVEVLPTLKEYIDPENLPVSLGGKLDFEHGMQYDLDAAVRKVLGRDQLVPGPMKWVYDNRGRMSAVAVGSVDGQKRQATVATLE
;
A
#
# COMPACT_ATOMS: atom_id res chain seq x y z
N MET A 1 -2.24 28.12 -9.75
CA MET A 1 -0.98 27.69 -9.10
C MET A 1 -0.10 27.12 -10.18
N THR A 2 1.06 27.73 -10.38
CA THR A 2 2.02 27.48 -11.45
C THR A 2 2.75 26.14 -11.24
N VAL A 3 3.14 25.52 -12.35
CA VAL A 3 3.78 24.20 -12.51
C VAL A 3 5.25 24.21 -12.03
N ASP A 4 5.53 24.84 -10.90
CA ASP A 4 6.90 25.04 -10.39
C ASP A 4 7.28 24.09 -9.25
N ASN A 5 6.54 22.99 -9.06
CA ASN A 5 6.79 22.07 -7.96
C ASN A 5 6.93 20.59 -8.37
N ALA A 6 7.60 20.33 -9.50
CA ALA A 6 8.34 19.08 -9.68
C ALA A 6 9.54 18.94 -8.69
N ALA A 7 9.51 19.65 -7.55
CA ALA A 7 10.60 19.86 -6.61
C ALA A 7 11.08 18.60 -5.89
N GLY A 8 10.51 17.44 -6.20
CA GLY A 8 10.89 16.15 -5.63
C GLY A 8 11.22 15.05 -6.66
N PHE A 9 10.98 15.29 -7.95
CA PHE A 9 11.22 14.29 -9.00
C PHE A 9 12.19 14.83 -10.04
N ASP A 10 13.29 14.11 -10.24
CA ASP A 10 14.27 14.41 -11.28
C ASP A 10 13.67 14.03 -12.66
N LEU A 11 12.94 14.97 -13.27
CA LEU A 11 12.28 14.81 -14.57
C LEU A 11 13.01 15.63 -15.65
N ASP A 12 13.33 14.97 -16.77
CA ASP A 12 13.86 15.64 -17.96
C ASP A 12 12.78 16.48 -18.68
N GLN A 13 13.19 17.25 -19.69
CA GLN A 13 12.27 18.16 -20.41
C GLN A 13 11.11 17.41 -21.09
N GLY A 14 11.35 16.24 -21.68
CA GLY A 14 10.31 15.45 -22.33
C GLY A 14 9.31 14.89 -21.32
N GLN A 15 9.80 14.44 -20.16
CA GLN A 15 8.98 13.95 -19.06
C GLN A 15 8.12 15.04 -18.44
N ARG A 16 8.63 16.28 -18.33
CA ARG A 16 7.84 17.44 -17.89
C ARG A 16 6.72 17.77 -18.86
N LEU A 17 7.00 17.75 -20.17
CA LEU A 17 5.98 17.99 -21.20
C LEU A 17 4.89 16.91 -21.17
N ALA A 18 5.27 15.65 -20.98
CA ALA A 18 4.31 14.56 -20.80
C ALA A 18 3.43 14.76 -19.55
N LEU A 19 4.02 15.22 -18.44
CA LEU A 19 3.26 15.56 -17.24
C LEU A 19 2.29 16.73 -17.45
N GLU A 20 2.70 17.77 -18.17
CA GLU A 20 1.82 18.89 -18.51
C GLU A 20 0.64 18.44 -19.37
N THR A 21 0.90 17.63 -20.41
CA THR A 21 -0.15 17.10 -21.30
C THR A 21 -1.13 16.20 -20.53
N PHE A 22 -0.61 15.23 -19.77
CA PHE A 22 -1.44 14.35 -18.94
C PHE A 22 -2.25 15.14 -17.91
N THR A 23 -1.64 16.12 -17.23
CA THR A 23 -2.33 16.97 -16.26
C THR A 23 -3.48 17.73 -16.92
N GLN A 24 -3.29 18.23 -18.15
CA GLN A 24 -4.35 18.92 -18.88
C GLN A 24 -5.50 17.97 -19.24
N LEU A 25 -5.21 16.76 -19.74
CA LEU A 25 -6.24 15.74 -20.01
C LEU A 25 -7.09 15.42 -18.78
N CYS A 26 -6.46 15.32 -17.60
CA CYS A 26 -7.17 15.11 -16.34
C CYS A 26 -8.06 16.29 -15.94
N LYS A 27 -7.58 17.54 -16.13
CA LYS A 27 -8.35 18.75 -15.83
C LYS A 27 -9.58 18.88 -16.72
N ASP A 28 -9.44 18.59 -18.01
CA ASP A 28 -10.53 18.66 -19.00
C ASP A 28 -11.68 17.68 -18.67
N GLN A 29 -11.42 16.69 -17.81
CA GLN A 29 -12.37 15.67 -17.37
C GLN A 29 -12.66 15.75 -15.87
N SER A 30 -12.28 16.84 -15.20
CA SER A 30 -12.51 17.05 -13.76
C SER A 30 -11.92 15.95 -12.85
N LEU A 31 -10.91 15.20 -13.30
CA LEU A 31 -10.29 14.12 -12.51
C LEU A 31 -9.35 14.64 -11.41
N LEU A 32 -8.96 15.91 -11.46
CA LEU A 32 -8.13 16.57 -10.44
C LEU A 32 -8.95 17.42 -9.45
N ASP A 33 -10.27 17.43 -9.58
CA ASP A 33 -11.16 18.09 -8.63
C ASP A 33 -11.09 17.41 -7.26
N HIS A 34 -11.71 18.01 -6.24
CA HIS A 34 -11.78 17.38 -4.92
C HIS A 34 -12.55 16.05 -5.05
N PRO A 35 -11.95 14.89 -4.70
CA PRO A 35 -12.61 13.61 -4.94
C PRO A 35 -13.85 13.41 -4.07
N ASP A 36 -14.90 12.81 -4.65
CA ASP A 36 -16.10 12.41 -3.92
C ASP A 36 -15.74 11.54 -2.69
N GLY A 37 -16.37 11.82 -1.56
CA GLY A 37 -16.19 11.05 -0.32
C GLY A 37 -15.00 11.47 0.56
N LEU A 38 -14.12 12.36 0.11
CA LEU A 38 -13.11 13.00 0.98
C LEU A 38 -13.71 14.18 1.75
N ALA A 39 -13.18 14.45 2.94
CA ALA A 39 -13.44 15.72 3.62
C ALA A 39 -12.58 16.86 3.01
N GLU A 40 -12.99 18.12 3.18
CA GLU A 40 -12.27 19.28 2.61
C GLU A 40 -10.81 19.37 3.09
N GLN A 41 -10.59 19.08 4.37
CA GLN A 41 -9.26 19.08 5.01
C GLN A 41 -8.42 17.84 4.70
N ASP A 42 -8.97 16.82 4.04
CA ASP A 42 -8.24 15.59 3.79
C ASP A 42 -7.07 15.82 2.83
N ALA A 43 -5.93 15.23 3.18
CA ALA A 43 -4.79 15.16 2.29
C ALA A 43 -5.16 14.37 1.03
N ARG A 44 -4.77 14.93 -0.12
CA ARG A 44 -4.94 14.31 -1.44
C ARG A 44 -3.73 13.46 -1.87
N ASP A 45 -2.72 13.38 -1.01
CA ASP A 45 -1.53 12.55 -1.18
C ASP A 45 -1.93 11.12 -1.61
N ALA A 46 -1.27 10.62 -2.65
CA ALA A 46 -1.50 9.31 -3.25
C ALA A 46 -2.88 9.09 -3.93
N ILE A 47 -3.72 10.13 -4.06
CA ILE A 47 -5.04 10.06 -4.73
C ILE A 47 -4.99 10.73 -6.09
N ASN A 48 -4.84 12.06 -6.13
CA ASN A 48 -4.81 12.84 -7.36
C ASN A 48 -3.83 14.03 -7.30
N ASP A 49 -2.85 13.95 -6.39
CA ASP A 49 -1.73 14.87 -6.32
C ASP A 49 -0.71 14.64 -7.44
N GLU A 50 0.21 15.60 -7.65
CA GLU A 50 1.21 15.54 -8.71
C GLU A 50 2.10 14.28 -8.60
N THR A 51 2.48 13.89 -7.38
CA THR A 51 3.23 12.63 -7.13
C THR A 51 2.48 11.42 -7.68
N THR A 52 1.16 11.39 -7.54
CA THR A 52 0.33 10.33 -8.13
C THR A 52 0.37 10.38 -9.65
N LEU A 53 0.22 11.56 -10.26
CA LEU A 53 0.30 11.69 -11.72
C LEU A 53 1.64 11.19 -12.27
N VAL A 54 2.76 11.53 -11.62
CA VAL A 54 4.10 11.03 -12.00
C VAL A 54 4.19 9.51 -11.91
N ARG A 55 3.53 8.86 -10.94
CA ARG A 55 3.48 7.38 -10.84
C ARG A 55 2.76 6.75 -12.05
N PHE A 56 1.62 7.32 -12.45
CA PHE A 56 0.88 6.85 -13.62
C PHE A 56 1.68 7.04 -14.92
N LEU A 57 2.37 8.17 -15.09
CA LEU A 57 3.28 8.38 -16.22
C LEU A 57 4.40 7.34 -16.24
N ARG A 58 5.08 7.11 -15.12
CA ARG A 58 6.16 6.10 -15.04
C ARG A 58 5.66 4.71 -15.44
N ALA A 59 4.48 4.32 -14.96
CA ALA A 59 3.85 3.04 -15.32
C ALA A 59 3.47 2.91 -16.80
N ARG A 60 3.38 4.04 -17.51
CA ARG A 60 3.10 4.11 -18.95
C ARG A 60 4.27 4.67 -19.74
N LYS A 61 5.49 4.62 -19.18
CA LYS A 61 6.73 5.05 -19.86
C LYS A 61 6.64 6.49 -20.39
N PHE A 62 5.99 7.36 -19.61
CA PHE A 62 5.70 8.76 -19.92
C PHE A 62 4.84 8.98 -21.18
N ASP A 63 4.02 7.99 -21.57
CA ASP A 63 2.91 8.18 -22.50
C ASP A 63 1.72 8.88 -21.80
N PRO A 64 1.40 10.14 -22.14
CA PRO A 64 0.36 10.91 -21.45
C PRO A 64 -1.04 10.34 -21.69
N ASP A 65 -1.34 9.84 -22.90
CA ASP A 65 -2.66 9.28 -23.22
C ASP A 65 -2.88 7.96 -22.48
N GLY A 66 -1.89 7.05 -22.50
CA GLY A 66 -1.94 5.81 -21.75
C GLY A 66 -2.02 6.01 -20.24
N ALA A 67 -1.31 7.01 -19.70
CA ALA A 67 -1.39 7.40 -18.28
C ALA A 67 -2.77 7.96 -17.92
N PHE A 68 -3.34 8.80 -18.79
CA PHE A 68 -4.69 9.33 -18.66
C PHE A 68 -5.74 8.24 -18.60
N GLU A 69 -5.71 7.29 -19.53
CA GLU A 69 -6.67 6.20 -19.58
C GLU A 69 -6.61 5.33 -18.31
N GLN A 70 -5.41 4.99 -17.85
CA GLN A 70 -5.23 4.22 -16.62
C GLN A 70 -5.68 5.01 -15.37
N PHE A 71 -5.36 6.31 -15.29
CA PHE A 71 -5.76 7.15 -14.16
C PHE A 71 -7.28 7.34 -14.11
N ARG A 72 -7.91 7.53 -15.27
CA ARG A 72 -9.38 7.60 -15.39
C ARG A 72 -10.04 6.31 -14.91
N GLU A 73 -9.48 5.16 -15.25
CA GLU A 73 -9.94 3.85 -14.74
C GLU A 73 -9.79 3.76 -13.22
N ALA A 74 -8.66 4.21 -12.66
CA ALA A 74 -8.44 4.24 -11.22
C ALA A 74 -9.44 5.14 -10.49
N CYS A 75 -9.70 6.35 -11.00
CA CYS A 75 -10.70 7.26 -10.46
C CYS A 75 -12.10 6.64 -10.49
N ARG A 76 -12.47 6.01 -11.61
CA ARG A 76 -13.76 5.31 -11.75
C ARG A 76 -13.89 4.18 -10.74
N PHE A 77 -12.88 3.32 -10.66
CA PHE A 77 -12.86 2.21 -9.70
C PHE A 77 -13.07 2.70 -8.26
N ARG A 78 -12.31 3.74 -7.85
CA ARG A 78 -12.40 4.29 -6.49
C ARG A 78 -13.79 4.84 -6.17
N LYS A 79 -14.40 5.53 -7.14
CA LYS A 79 -15.75 6.10 -7.03
C LYS A 79 -16.83 5.01 -6.96
N GLU A 80 -16.82 4.06 -7.90
CA GLU A 80 -17.83 2.99 -7.97
C GLU A 80 -17.77 2.05 -6.76
N ASN A 81 -16.59 1.88 -6.15
CA ASN A 81 -16.40 1.05 -4.97
C ASN A 81 -16.42 1.84 -3.65
N HIS A 82 -16.71 3.15 -3.68
CA HIS A 82 -16.81 4.02 -2.51
C HIS A 82 -15.58 3.93 -1.58
N ILE A 83 -14.38 3.86 -2.16
CA ILE A 83 -13.16 3.50 -1.42
C ILE A 83 -12.84 4.51 -0.32
N HIS A 84 -13.12 5.80 -0.54
CA HIS A 84 -12.81 6.85 0.41
C HIS A 84 -13.74 6.80 1.63
N GLU A 85 -15.03 6.58 1.42
CA GLU A 85 -16.02 6.42 2.47
C GLU A 85 -15.80 5.13 3.26
N VAL A 86 -15.43 4.05 2.57
CA VAL A 86 -15.03 2.78 3.20
C VAL A 86 -13.79 3.01 4.06
N TYR A 87 -12.76 3.71 3.58
CA TYR A 87 -11.56 4.01 4.36
C TYR A 87 -11.88 4.74 5.68
N ASP A 88 -12.78 5.71 5.62
CA ASP A 88 -13.18 6.50 6.78
C ASP A 88 -14.16 5.78 7.72
N GLY A 89 -14.91 4.81 7.21
CA GLY A 89 -15.99 4.13 7.93
C GLY A 89 -15.71 2.69 8.35
N ILE A 90 -14.68 2.04 7.79
CA ILE A 90 -14.38 0.63 8.01
C ILE A 90 -14.26 0.32 9.50
N ARG A 91 -14.84 -0.80 9.93
CA ARG A 91 -14.72 -1.24 11.32
C ARG A 91 -13.27 -1.55 11.62
N LEU A 92 -12.85 -1.15 12.82
CA LEU A 92 -11.49 -1.38 13.30
C LEU A 92 -11.09 -2.85 13.19
N GLU A 93 -11.97 -3.76 13.61
CA GLU A 93 -11.74 -5.21 13.54
C GLU A 93 -11.50 -5.72 12.12
N ASP A 94 -12.25 -5.21 11.14
CA ASP A 94 -12.15 -5.63 9.74
C ASP A 94 -10.82 -5.14 9.13
N PHE A 95 -10.42 -3.91 9.45
CA PHE A 95 -9.10 -3.38 9.07
C PHE A 95 -7.95 -4.19 9.71
N GLU A 96 -8.06 -4.46 11.02
CA GLU A 96 -7.06 -5.20 11.79
C GLU A 96 -6.98 -6.68 11.39
N THR A 97 -8.06 -7.23 10.83
CA THR A 97 -8.06 -8.57 10.22
C THR A 97 -7.41 -8.51 8.83
N ALA A 98 -7.75 -7.52 8.01
CA ALA A 98 -7.20 -7.37 6.67
C ALA A 98 -5.67 -7.19 6.69
N ARG A 99 -5.10 -6.43 7.63
CA ARG A 99 -3.62 -6.29 7.75
C ARG A 99 -2.90 -7.60 8.07
N ARG A 100 -3.61 -8.65 8.54
CA ARG A 100 -3.05 -10.01 8.70
C ARG A 100 -3.01 -10.81 7.41
N VAL A 101 -3.57 -10.30 6.33
CA VAL A 101 -3.63 -10.95 5.01
C VAL A 101 -2.83 -10.14 3.97
N TYR A 102 -2.96 -8.82 4.01
CA TYR A 102 -2.31 -7.91 3.08
C TYR A 102 -0.93 -7.44 3.56
N PRO A 103 -0.08 -6.91 2.67
CA PRO A 103 1.12 -6.19 3.07
C PRO A 103 0.77 -5.06 4.03
N HIS A 104 1.43 -5.00 5.19
CA HIS A 104 1.26 -3.92 6.14
C HIS A 104 2.60 -3.37 6.56
N TRP A 105 2.68 -2.05 6.73
CA TRP A 105 3.90 -1.38 7.17
C TRP A 105 4.26 -1.80 8.59
N THR A 106 5.52 -2.10 8.83
CA THR A 106 6.04 -2.51 10.14
C THR A 106 6.23 -1.35 11.11
N GLY A 107 6.23 -0.10 10.64
CA GLY A 107 6.75 1.05 11.39
C GLY A 107 8.24 1.33 11.11
N ARG A 108 8.92 0.42 10.41
CA ARG A 108 10.35 0.49 10.06
C ARG A 108 10.60 0.83 8.59
N ARG A 109 11.85 1.19 8.27
CA ARG A 109 12.27 1.64 6.94
C ARG A 109 13.59 0.99 6.51
N ASP A 110 13.77 0.88 5.19
CA ASP A 110 15.04 0.48 4.59
C ASP A 110 16.08 1.60 4.71
N LYS A 111 17.33 1.31 4.35
CA LYS A 111 18.45 2.27 4.41
C LYS A 111 18.23 3.53 3.56
N ARG A 112 17.29 3.51 2.61
CA ARG A 112 16.95 4.65 1.73
C ARG A 112 15.76 5.46 2.25
N GLY A 113 15.09 4.98 3.30
CA GLY A 113 13.90 5.57 3.91
C GLY A 113 12.58 4.97 3.43
N LEU A 114 12.60 3.92 2.59
CA LEU A 114 11.38 3.28 2.10
C LEU A 114 10.72 2.47 3.22
N PRO A 115 9.38 2.53 3.40
CA PRO A 115 8.70 1.69 4.37
C PRO A 115 8.91 0.20 4.07
N ILE A 116 9.17 -0.57 5.12
CA ILE A 116 9.25 -2.03 5.08
C ILE A 116 7.88 -2.58 5.44
N CYS A 117 7.24 -3.25 4.48
CA CYS A 117 5.97 -3.93 4.67
C CYS A 117 6.17 -5.44 4.75
N ILE A 118 5.36 -6.12 5.55
CA ILE A 118 5.34 -7.58 5.64
C ILE A 118 3.98 -8.09 5.16
N ALA A 119 4.00 -9.11 4.32
CA ALA A 119 2.82 -9.88 3.95
C ALA A 119 3.04 -11.35 4.30
N ASN A 120 2.00 -12.00 4.80
CA ASN A 120 2.05 -13.42 5.14
C ASN A 120 0.83 -14.14 4.57
N PHE A 121 1.09 -15.16 3.77
CA PHE A 121 0.05 -15.93 3.09
C PHE A 121 -0.45 -17.13 3.91
N ILE A 122 0.09 -17.39 5.11
CA ILE A 122 -0.34 -18.48 6.02
C ILE A 122 -1.85 -18.44 6.27
N ASN A 123 -2.40 -17.25 6.44
CA ASN A 123 -3.80 -17.04 6.82
C ASN A 123 -4.78 -17.18 5.64
N ILE A 124 -4.26 -17.40 4.42
CA ILE A 124 -5.09 -17.65 3.24
C ILE A 124 -5.26 -19.16 3.08
N THR A 125 -6.22 -19.72 3.83
CA THR A 125 -6.56 -21.14 3.79
C THR A 125 -7.59 -21.43 2.70
N GLY A 126 -7.78 -22.72 2.38
CA GLY A 126 -8.82 -23.16 1.46
C GLY A 126 -10.23 -22.68 1.85
N ASP A 127 -10.47 -22.47 3.15
CA ASP A 127 -11.75 -21.97 3.71
C ASP A 127 -11.90 -20.45 3.54
N THR A 128 -10.82 -19.68 3.78
CA THR A 128 -10.73 -18.26 3.41
C THR A 128 -11.00 -18.07 1.90
N VAL A 129 -10.53 -19.02 1.10
CA VAL A 129 -10.65 -19.05 -0.36
C VAL A 129 -12.03 -19.56 -0.83
N THR A 130 -12.73 -20.45 -0.12
CA THR A 130 -14.10 -20.86 -0.49
C THR A 130 -15.14 -19.79 -0.17
N GLY A 131 -15.00 -19.06 0.94
CA GLY A 131 -15.80 -17.84 1.19
C GLY A 131 -15.62 -16.78 0.09
N TRP A 132 -14.37 -16.64 -0.36
CA TRP A 132 -13.97 -15.78 -1.46
C TRP A 132 -14.57 -16.18 -2.82
N LYS A 133 -14.54 -17.47 -3.19
CA LYS A 133 -15.09 -17.97 -4.48
C LYS A 133 -16.59 -17.72 -4.62
N GLY A 134 -17.35 -17.71 -3.52
CA GLY A 134 -18.80 -17.51 -3.53
C GLY A 134 -19.24 -16.05 -3.46
N THR A 135 -18.50 -15.22 -2.71
CA THR A 135 -19.02 -13.90 -2.29
C THR A 135 -18.02 -12.75 -2.33
N ARG A 136 -16.73 -13.02 -2.55
CA ARG A 136 -15.61 -12.07 -2.42
C ARG A 136 -15.44 -11.43 -1.02
N TYR A 137 -16.03 -12.00 0.03
CA TYR A 137 -15.81 -11.59 1.43
C TYR A 137 -14.80 -12.51 2.14
N LEU A 138 -14.10 -11.99 3.17
CA LEU A 138 -13.26 -12.79 4.07
C LEU A 138 -14.13 -13.49 5.13
N GLN A 139 -13.99 -14.82 5.29
CA GLN A 139 -14.61 -15.56 6.39
C GLN A 139 -13.97 -15.18 7.74
N GLY A 140 -14.81 -14.99 8.78
CA GLY A 140 -14.40 -14.56 10.12
C GLY A 140 -14.86 -13.15 10.49
N THR A 141 -15.36 -12.37 9.53
CA THR A 141 -16.18 -11.18 9.79
C THR A 141 -17.57 -11.63 10.27
N SER A 142 -18.08 -11.07 11.37
CA SER A 142 -19.36 -11.48 11.96
C SER A 142 -20.50 -11.30 10.94
N SER A 143 -21.45 -12.24 10.94
CA SER A 143 -22.44 -12.42 9.86
C SER A 143 -23.40 -11.24 9.65
N GLU A 144 -23.44 -10.28 10.55
CA GLU A 144 -24.30 -9.08 10.46
C GLU A 144 -23.68 -7.94 9.64
N LEU A 145 -22.41 -8.05 9.22
CA LEU A 145 -21.61 -6.94 8.68
C LEU A 145 -20.95 -7.23 7.32
N ARG A 146 -21.69 -7.88 6.43
CA ARG A 146 -21.32 -8.11 5.01
C ARG A 146 -21.29 -6.81 4.19
N GLN A 147 -20.33 -5.90 4.45
CA GLN A 147 -20.30 -4.57 3.80
C GLN A 147 -19.04 -4.21 3.01
N VAL A 148 -17.92 -4.93 3.17
CA VAL A 148 -16.65 -4.59 2.50
C VAL A 148 -16.05 -5.81 1.82
N ASP A 149 -15.90 -5.74 0.50
CA ASP A 149 -15.33 -6.83 -0.30
C ASP A 149 -13.79 -6.84 -0.30
N ILE A 150 -13.19 -7.88 -0.88
CA ILE A 150 -11.73 -8.08 -0.94
C ILE A 150 -10.97 -6.96 -1.67
N LEU A 151 -11.58 -6.34 -2.68
CA LEU A 151 -10.95 -5.27 -3.44
C LEU A 151 -11.05 -3.95 -2.69
N GLN A 152 -12.17 -3.70 -2.00
CA GLN A 152 -12.30 -2.59 -1.07
C GLN A 152 -11.32 -2.73 0.11
N LEU A 153 -11.21 -3.91 0.73
CA LEU A 153 -10.23 -4.17 1.78
C LEU A 153 -8.80 -4.00 1.30
N GLY A 154 -8.45 -4.58 0.14
CA GLY A 154 -7.15 -4.39 -0.48
C GLY A 154 -6.85 -2.91 -0.72
N SER A 155 -7.82 -2.17 -1.24
CA SER A 155 -7.68 -0.73 -1.50
C SER A 155 -7.42 0.04 -0.22
N VAL A 156 -8.16 -0.27 0.86
CA VAL A 156 -7.98 0.36 2.17
C VAL A 156 -6.59 0.07 2.75
N ILE A 157 -6.10 -1.16 2.65
CA ILE A 157 -4.76 -1.49 3.17
C ILE A 157 -3.67 -0.79 2.35
N PHE A 158 -3.74 -0.82 1.01
CA PHE A 158 -2.77 -0.11 0.19
C PHE A 158 -2.86 1.42 0.38
N ASP A 159 -4.06 1.97 0.56
CA ASP A 159 -4.24 3.37 0.92
C ASP A 159 -3.60 3.69 2.29
N SER A 160 -3.62 2.78 3.27
CA SER A 160 -2.90 3.01 4.54
C SER A 160 -1.38 3.10 4.37
N ILE A 161 -0.83 2.44 3.33
CA ILE A 161 0.59 2.57 2.98
C ILE A 161 0.82 3.88 2.23
N THR A 162 0.05 4.14 1.18
CA THR A 162 0.31 5.25 0.26
C THR A 162 -0.17 6.60 0.77
N ARG A 163 -1.30 6.65 1.48
CA ARG A 163 -1.88 7.88 2.03
C ARG A 163 -1.42 8.19 3.44
N PHE A 164 -0.80 7.24 4.15
CA PHE A 164 -0.31 7.47 5.52
C PHE A 164 1.18 7.20 5.69
N ALA A 165 1.65 5.98 5.42
CA ALA A 165 3.06 5.63 5.64
C ALA A 165 4.02 6.39 4.71
N PHE A 166 3.66 6.60 3.43
CA PHE A 166 4.50 7.34 2.48
C PHE A 166 4.72 8.81 2.86
N PRO A 167 3.68 9.62 3.16
CA PRO A 167 3.90 10.99 3.62
C PRO A 167 4.70 11.04 4.93
N LEU A 168 4.45 10.12 5.86
CA LEU A 168 5.22 10.03 7.12
C LEU A 168 6.70 9.76 6.85
N CYS A 169 7.00 8.74 6.03
CA CYS A 169 8.37 8.41 5.68
C CYS A 169 9.04 9.55 4.90
N SER A 170 8.28 10.29 4.08
CA SER A 170 8.77 11.47 3.37
C SER A 170 9.15 12.59 4.32
N ALA A 171 8.30 12.89 5.30
CA ALA A 171 8.58 13.88 6.34
C ALA A 171 9.85 13.53 7.13
N VAL A 172 10.04 12.25 7.48
CA VAL A 172 11.24 11.82 8.21
C VAL A 172 12.49 11.82 7.31
N ALA A 173 12.36 11.50 6.02
CA ALA A 173 13.48 11.42 5.09
C ALA A 173 13.88 12.77 4.48
N GLY A 174 13.02 13.79 4.57
CA GLY A 174 13.23 15.09 3.92
C GLY A 174 13.17 15.05 2.38
N LYS A 175 12.62 13.97 1.81
CA LYS A 175 12.48 13.75 0.36
C LYS A 175 11.25 12.90 0.07
N PRO A 176 10.68 12.93 -1.15
CA PRO A 176 9.53 12.09 -1.47
C PRO A 176 9.83 10.59 -1.36
N ILE A 177 8.98 9.89 -0.62
CA ILE A 177 8.94 8.43 -0.52
C ILE A 177 7.65 7.97 -1.18
N THR A 178 7.75 7.28 -2.31
CA THR A 178 6.59 6.91 -3.13
C THR A 178 6.46 5.41 -3.35
N ARG A 179 7.31 4.61 -2.67
CA ARG A 179 7.41 3.17 -2.89
C ARG A 179 7.75 2.43 -1.61
N ALA A 180 7.30 1.18 -1.50
CA ALA A 180 7.57 0.29 -0.38
C ALA A 180 8.39 -0.94 -0.79
N VAL A 181 9.13 -1.49 0.17
CA VAL A 181 9.70 -2.84 0.08
C VAL A 181 8.74 -3.80 0.78
N ILE A 182 8.40 -4.90 0.12
CA ILE A 182 7.52 -5.94 0.68
C ILE A 182 8.34 -7.18 0.96
N LEU A 183 8.30 -7.67 2.20
CA LEU A 183 8.88 -8.94 2.62
C LEU A 183 7.76 -9.96 2.75
N VAL A 184 7.96 -11.13 2.16
CA VAL A 184 7.04 -12.25 2.22
C VAL A 184 7.79 -13.48 2.69
N ASP A 185 7.36 -14.11 3.78
CA ASP A 185 7.88 -15.42 4.15
C ASP A 185 7.09 -16.53 3.42
N ALA A 186 7.77 -17.24 2.52
CA ALA A 186 7.19 -18.32 1.72
C ALA A 186 7.40 -19.71 2.33
N SER A 187 8.06 -19.83 3.49
CA SER A 187 8.41 -21.12 4.11
C SER A 187 7.22 -22.03 4.41
N THR A 188 6.05 -21.45 4.61
CA THR A 188 4.81 -22.12 4.98
C THR A 188 3.85 -22.32 3.81
N LEU A 189 4.20 -21.87 2.61
CA LEU A 189 3.36 -22.00 1.42
C LEU A 189 3.39 -23.42 0.86
N SER A 190 2.28 -24.14 1.02
CA SER A 190 2.06 -25.43 0.35
C SER A 190 1.65 -25.25 -1.12
N LEU A 191 1.83 -26.30 -1.94
CA LEU A 191 1.34 -26.33 -3.33
C LEU A 191 -0.17 -26.09 -3.44
N LYS A 192 -0.94 -26.62 -2.47
CA LYS A 192 -2.40 -26.42 -2.40
C LYS A 192 -2.74 -24.95 -2.18
N GLN A 193 -2.10 -24.30 -1.20
CA GLN A 193 -2.26 -22.87 -0.97
C GLN A 193 -1.84 -22.05 -2.19
N GLY A 194 -0.73 -22.41 -2.85
CA GLY A 194 -0.30 -21.77 -4.10
C GLY A 194 -1.39 -21.80 -5.18
N PHE A 195 -2.11 -22.92 -5.34
CA PHE A 195 -3.24 -23.00 -6.27
C PHE A 195 -4.45 -22.18 -5.80
N ASP A 196 -4.76 -22.22 -4.51
CA ASP A 196 -5.88 -21.50 -3.92
C ASP A 196 -5.69 -19.97 -3.99
N LEU A 197 -4.44 -19.49 -3.97
CA LEU A 197 -4.07 -18.08 -4.12
C LEU A 197 -4.26 -17.50 -5.53
N ARG A 198 -4.52 -18.32 -6.56
CA ARG A 198 -4.44 -17.88 -7.96
C ARG A 198 -5.33 -16.68 -8.33
N LEU A 199 -6.61 -16.70 -7.95
CA LEU A 199 -7.48 -15.55 -8.24
C LEU A 199 -7.26 -14.42 -7.22
N PHE A 200 -6.74 -14.68 -6.00
CA PHE A 200 -6.37 -13.61 -5.08
C PHE A 200 -5.21 -12.82 -5.68
N ALA A 201 -4.20 -13.53 -6.19
CA ALA A 201 -3.11 -12.95 -6.95
C ALA A 201 -3.64 -12.15 -8.16
N ARG A 202 -4.60 -12.69 -8.92
CA ARG A 202 -5.24 -11.97 -10.04
C ARG A 202 -5.93 -10.68 -9.60
N ASP A 203 -6.78 -10.76 -8.59
CA ASP A 203 -7.62 -9.64 -8.15
C ASP A 203 -6.75 -8.52 -7.53
N ILE A 204 -5.74 -8.89 -6.73
CA ILE A 204 -4.81 -7.93 -6.12
C ILE A 204 -3.80 -7.38 -7.12
N SER A 205 -3.28 -8.19 -8.05
CA SER A 205 -2.42 -7.71 -9.13
C SER A 205 -3.17 -6.73 -10.03
N GLY A 206 -4.44 -7.01 -10.34
CA GLY A 206 -5.33 -6.07 -11.05
C GLY A 206 -5.51 -4.77 -10.27
N LEU A 207 -5.83 -4.84 -8.98
CA LEU A 207 -5.96 -3.67 -8.11
C LEU A 207 -4.68 -2.82 -8.10
N LEU A 208 -3.52 -3.46 -7.92
CA LEU A 208 -2.22 -2.79 -7.91
C LEU A 208 -1.91 -2.12 -9.24
N THR A 209 -2.16 -2.82 -10.34
CA THR A 209 -1.95 -2.29 -11.69
C THR A 209 -2.85 -1.09 -11.95
N THR A 210 -4.14 -1.17 -11.64
CA THR A 210 -5.09 -0.10 -11.93
C THR A 210 -4.92 1.09 -10.97
N CYS A 211 -4.92 0.85 -9.65
CA CYS A 211 -5.05 1.91 -8.65
C CYS A 211 -3.75 2.31 -7.94
N PHE A 212 -2.74 1.44 -7.95
CA PHE A 212 -1.49 1.66 -7.21
C PHE A 212 -0.23 1.48 -8.07
N PRO A 213 -0.18 2.03 -9.30
CA PRO A 213 1.00 1.92 -10.14
C PRO A 213 2.22 2.53 -9.43
N GLU A 214 3.38 1.90 -9.64
CA GLU A 214 4.68 2.40 -9.16
C GLU A 214 4.77 2.66 -7.64
N THR A 215 4.01 1.91 -6.84
CA THR A 215 4.05 1.95 -5.36
C THR A 215 4.93 0.89 -4.71
N ILE A 216 5.38 -0.10 -5.48
CA ILE A 216 6.21 -1.21 -4.99
C ILE A 216 7.59 -1.08 -5.61
N GLU A 217 8.62 -1.11 -4.77
CA GLU A 217 10.03 -1.15 -5.16
C GLU A 217 10.45 -2.58 -5.49
N ARG A 218 10.33 -3.48 -4.51
CA ARG A 218 10.69 -4.90 -4.61
C ARG A 218 9.81 -5.72 -3.69
N ILE A 219 9.53 -6.95 -4.09
CA ILE A 219 8.86 -7.97 -3.27
C ILE A 219 9.85 -9.11 -3.08
N PHE A 220 10.40 -9.25 -1.86
CA PHE A 220 11.31 -10.33 -1.52
C PHE A 220 10.51 -11.51 -0.98
N LEU A 221 10.43 -12.58 -1.76
CA LEU A 221 9.90 -13.87 -1.33
C LEU A 221 11.03 -14.63 -0.66
N CYS A 222 11.02 -14.58 0.66
CA CYS A 222 12.03 -15.15 1.54
C CYS A 222 11.70 -16.61 1.85
N ASN A 223 12.75 -17.39 2.15
CA ASN A 223 12.62 -18.79 2.52
C ASN A 223 11.82 -19.63 1.50
N CYS A 224 11.98 -19.34 0.20
CA CYS A 224 11.31 -20.09 -0.85
C CYS A 224 11.66 -21.58 -0.73
N PRO A 225 10.68 -22.49 -0.55
CA PRO A 225 10.96 -23.91 -0.54
C PRO A 225 11.47 -24.37 -1.91
N SER A 226 12.16 -25.50 -1.96
CA SER A 226 12.73 -26.05 -3.20
C SER A 226 11.68 -26.27 -4.31
N TYR A 227 10.42 -26.49 -3.93
CA TYR A 227 9.29 -26.65 -4.85
C TYR A 227 8.59 -25.34 -5.24
N PHE A 228 9.04 -24.18 -4.76
CA PHE A 228 8.38 -22.89 -5.03
C PHE A 228 8.34 -22.56 -6.53
N ALA A 229 9.33 -22.99 -7.31
CA ALA A 229 9.31 -22.85 -8.77
C ALA A 229 8.04 -23.45 -9.41
N ALA A 230 7.49 -24.53 -8.85
CA ALA A 230 6.23 -25.11 -9.30
C ALA A 230 5.02 -24.22 -8.95
N ILE A 231 5.01 -23.63 -7.74
CA ILE A 231 4.00 -22.65 -7.33
C ILE A 231 4.04 -21.44 -8.26
N TRP A 232 5.22 -20.91 -8.55
CA TRP A 232 5.37 -19.77 -9.45
C TRP A 232 4.92 -20.08 -10.87
N LYS A 233 5.21 -21.28 -11.39
CA LYS A 233 4.72 -21.71 -12.72
C LYS A 233 3.19 -21.66 -12.82
N ILE A 234 2.49 -21.92 -11.72
CA ILE A 234 1.04 -21.74 -11.60
C ILE A 234 0.77 -20.23 -11.54
N LEU A 235 1.21 -19.54 -10.49
CA LEU A 235 0.81 -18.16 -10.19
C LEU A 235 1.17 -17.12 -11.27
N LYS A 236 2.28 -17.29 -12.01
CA LYS A 236 2.79 -16.28 -12.94
C LYS A 236 1.80 -15.81 -14.00
N GLY A 237 0.86 -16.66 -14.40
CA GLY A 237 -0.16 -16.29 -15.41
C GLY A 237 -1.22 -15.32 -14.88
N TRP A 238 -1.28 -15.14 -13.57
CA TRP A 238 -2.23 -14.27 -12.86
C TRP A 238 -1.56 -13.06 -12.21
N VAL A 239 -0.24 -12.93 -12.35
CA VAL A 239 0.51 -11.76 -11.87
C VAL A 239 0.89 -10.93 -13.08
N ASP A 240 0.55 -9.64 -13.06
CA ASP A 240 0.90 -8.72 -14.12
C ASP A 240 2.44 -8.64 -14.30
N PRO A 241 2.94 -8.39 -15.53
CA PRO A 241 4.36 -8.39 -15.82
C PRO A 241 5.18 -7.41 -14.96
N VAL A 242 4.64 -6.23 -14.65
CA VAL A 242 5.34 -5.19 -13.88
C VAL A 242 5.54 -5.63 -12.43
N THR A 243 4.52 -6.24 -11.83
CA THR A 243 4.64 -6.85 -10.50
C THR A 243 5.59 -8.05 -10.53
N ALA A 244 5.52 -8.88 -11.58
CA ALA A 244 6.39 -10.05 -11.72
C ALA A 244 7.89 -9.67 -11.78
N GLU A 245 8.24 -8.57 -12.45
CA GLU A 245 9.62 -8.04 -12.52
C GLU A 245 10.15 -7.55 -11.16
N LYS A 246 9.26 -7.21 -10.22
CA LYS A 246 9.61 -6.74 -8.87
C LYS A 246 9.85 -7.88 -7.88
N LEU A 247 9.45 -9.11 -8.23
CA LEU A 247 9.63 -10.29 -7.39
C LEU A 247 11.10 -10.73 -7.35
N VAL A 248 11.61 -10.99 -6.15
CA VAL A 248 12.93 -11.57 -5.90
C VAL A 248 12.71 -12.82 -5.05
N PHE A 249 13.03 -13.98 -5.60
CA PHE A 249 12.88 -15.27 -4.91
C PHE A 249 14.20 -15.62 -4.22
N LEU A 250 14.15 -15.87 -2.92
CA LEU A 250 15.31 -16.15 -2.09
C LEU A 250 15.13 -17.48 -1.37
N THR A 251 16.09 -18.39 -1.52
CA THR A 251 16.20 -19.56 -0.66
C THR A 251 16.59 -19.16 0.76
N PRO A 252 16.38 -20.01 1.79
CA PRO A 252 16.72 -19.66 3.17
C PRO A 252 18.15 -19.16 3.39
N VAL A 253 19.12 -19.68 2.64
CA VAL A 253 20.53 -19.27 2.75
C VAL A 253 20.84 -17.92 2.09
N GLU A 254 19.98 -17.45 1.18
CA GLU A 254 20.13 -16.19 0.46
C GLU A 254 19.41 -15.02 1.16
N VAL A 255 18.39 -15.29 1.98
CA VAL A 255 17.56 -14.27 2.64
C VAL A 255 18.38 -13.20 3.33
N LEU A 256 19.13 -13.56 4.38
CA LEU A 256 19.87 -12.58 5.17
C LEU A 256 20.99 -11.87 4.37
N PRO A 257 21.83 -12.58 3.58
CA PRO A 257 22.84 -11.94 2.74
C PRO A 257 22.28 -10.90 1.78
N THR A 258 21.11 -11.14 1.18
CA THR A 258 20.47 -10.19 0.26
C THR A 258 19.79 -9.05 1.02
N LEU A 259 18.96 -9.35 2.03
CA LEU A 259 18.17 -8.31 2.70
C LEU A 259 19.03 -7.30 3.45
N LYS A 260 20.19 -7.71 4.02
CA LYS A 260 21.10 -6.79 4.71
C LYS A 260 21.72 -5.72 3.82
N GLU A 261 21.70 -5.90 2.49
CA GLU A 261 22.14 -4.86 1.55
C GLU A 261 21.20 -3.65 1.58
N TYR A 262 19.90 -3.90 1.81
CA TYR A 262 18.84 -2.89 1.76
C TYR A 262 18.36 -2.45 3.15
N ILE A 263 18.33 -3.36 4.11
CA ILE A 263 17.67 -3.19 5.41
C ILE A 263 18.71 -3.36 6.53
N ASP A 264 18.74 -2.43 7.48
CA ASP A 264 19.55 -2.57 8.68
C ASP A 264 19.02 -3.71 9.57
N PRO A 265 19.89 -4.50 10.24
CA PRO A 265 19.44 -5.64 11.04
C PRO A 265 18.38 -5.30 12.10
N GLU A 266 18.45 -4.11 12.71
CA GLU A 266 17.48 -3.61 13.69
C GLU A 266 16.06 -3.38 13.12
N ASN A 267 15.95 -3.29 11.79
CA ASN A 267 14.69 -3.08 11.06
C ASN A 267 14.22 -4.34 10.32
N LEU A 268 14.98 -5.44 10.39
CA LEU A 268 14.66 -6.71 9.75
C LEU A 268 14.11 -7.70 10.79
N PRO A 269 12.96 -8.38 10.54
CA PRO A 269 12.40 -9.36 11.46
C PRO A 269 13.38 -10.47 11.86
N VAL A 270 13.29 -10.93 13.10
CA VAL A 270 14.07 -12.08 13.60
C VAL A 270 13.81 -13.34 12.77
N SER A 271 12.57 -13.55 12.30
CA SER A 271 12.21 -14.68 11.41
C SER A 271 12.97 -14.68 10.07
N LEU A 272 13.52 -13.54 9.66
CA LEU A 272 14.32 -13.37 8.45
C LEU A 272 15.81 -13.16 8.75
N GLY A 273 16.24 -13.42 9.98
CA GLY A 273 17.64 -13.32 10.43
C GLY A 273 18.07 -11.93 10.89
N GLY A 274 17.13 -11.01 11.12
CA GLY A 274 17.40 -9.70 11.70
C GLY A 274 17.26 -9.67 13.23
N LYS A 275 16.96 -8.49 13.77
CA LYS A 275 16.84 -8.22 15.22
C LYS A 275 15.52 -7.58 15.63
N LEU A 276 14.68 -7.24 14.66
CA LEU A 276 13.37 -6.67 14.93
C LEU A 276 12.44 -7.78 15.46
N ASP A 277 12.03 -7.65 16.71
CA ASP A 277 11.03 -8.52 17.33
C ASP A 277 9.63 -8.13 16.82
N PHE A 278 9.34 -8.53 15.58
CA PHE A 278 8.11 -8.20 14.88
C PHE A 278 7.50 -9.44 14.26
N GLU A 279 6.29 -9.76 14.70
CA GLU A 279 5.45 -10.79 14.13
C GLU A 279 4.37 -10.18 13.24
N HIS A 280 4.00 -10.91 12.18
CA HIS A 280 2.98 -10.44 11.23
C HIS A 280 1.64 -10.22 11.95
N GLY A 281 1.10 -9.00 11.86
CA GLY A 281 -0.12 -8.63 12.57
C GLY A 281 0.11 -8.00 13.95
N MET A 282 1.36 -7.71 14.35
CA MET A 282 1.64 -6.80 15.47
C MET A 282 1.37 -5.34 15.09
N GLN A 283 1.15 -4.48 16.09
CA GLN A 283 1.05 -3.04 15.84
C GLN A 283 2.38 -2.47 15.32
N TYR A 284 2.34 -1.28 14.73
CA TYR A 284 3.51 -0.61 14.19
C TYR A 284 4.61 -0.46 15.25
N ASP A 285 5.82 -0.93 14.95
CA ASP A 285 7.00 -0.69 15.76
C ASP A 285 7.85 0.42 15.12
N LEU A 286 7.68 1.64 15.65
CA LEU A 286 8.24 2.84 15.07
C LEU A 286 9.73 2.97 15.40
N ASP A 287 10.55 3.35 14.43
CA ASP A 287 11.93 3.74 14.71
C ASP A 287 12.04 5.12 15.40
N ALA A 288 13.20 5.44 15.98
CA ALA A 288 13.40 6.67 16.76
C ALA A 288 13.14 7.96 15.97
N ALA A 289 13.44 7.97 14.66
CA ALA A 289 13.23 9.15 13.83
C ALA A 289 11.74 9.35 13.52
N VAL A 290 11.00 8.27 13.29
CA VAL A 290 9.53 8.31 13.14
C VAL A 290 8.87 8.80 14.43
N ARG A 291 9.28 8.27 15.59
CA ARG A 291 8.76 8.71 16.92
C ARG A 291 9.01 10.19 17.16
N LYS A 292 10.20 10.69 16.81
CA LYS A 292 10.56 12.10 16.91
C LYS A 292 9.65 12.99 16.06
N VAL A 293 9.41 12.61 14.80
CA VAL A 293 8.55 13.38 13.89
C VAL A 293 7.09 13.38 14.36
N LEU A 294 6.59 12.26 14.86
CA LEU A 294 5.22 12.17 15.38
C LEU A 294 5.03 12.76 16.79
N GLY A 295 6.12 12.98 17.53
CA GLY A 295 6.07 13.37 18.94
C GLY A 295 5.44 12.30 19.86
N ARG A 296 5.50 11.01 19.48
CA ARG A 296 4.89 9.90 20.23
C ARG A 296 5.57 8.56 19.95
N ASP A 297 5.49 7.66 20.93
CA ASP A 297 6.17 6.35 20.86
C ASP A 297 5.43 5.28 20.06
N GLN A 298 4.09 5.35 19.99
CA GLN A 298 3.25 4.33 19.35
C GLN A 298 2.09 4.97 18.59
N LEU A 299 1.72 4.41 17.45
CA LEU A 299 0.49 4.75 16.73
C LEU A 299 -0.73 4.04 17.33
N VAL A 300 -1.93 4.47 16.95
CA VAL A 300 -3.18 3.80 17.34
C VAL A 300 -3.59 2.75 16.31
N PRO A 301 -4.30 1.68 16.71
CA PRO A 301 -4.86 0.71 15.76
C PRO A 301 -5.81 1.33 14.75
N GLY A 302 -5.93 0.69 13.58
CA GLY A 302 -6.87 1.09 12.52
C GLY A 302 -6.29 2.03 11.46
N PRO A 303 -7.12 2.40 10.48
CA PRO A 303 -6.71 3.31 9.42
C PRO A 303 -6.43 4.70 9.98
N MET A 304 -5.40 5.33 9.44
CA MET A 304 -5.04 6.72 9.69
C MET A 304 -4.89 7.45 8.36
N LYS A 305 -5.17 8.74 8.34
CA LYS A 305 -4.94 9.60 7.18
C LYS A 305 -4.34 10.92 7.62
N TRP A 306 -3.79 11.66 6.68
CA TRP A 306 -3.35 13.02 6.91
C TRP A 306 -4.44 14.03 6.57
N VAL A 307 -4.49 15.10 7.33
CA VAL A 307 -5.32 16.28 7.05
C VAL A 307 -4.45 17.52 7.12
N TYR A 308 -4.81 18.55 6.35
CA TYR A 308 -4.16 19.86 6.39
C TYR A 308 -5.09 20.86 7.05
N ASP A 309 -4.56 21.65 7.99
CA ASP A 309 -5.29 22.81 8.51
C ASP A 309 -5.18 24.02 7.56
N ASN A 310 -5.93 25.08 7.86
CA ASN A 310 -5.92 26.31 7.05
C ASN A 310 -4.57 27.03 6.99
N ARG A 311 -3.59 26.62 7.80
CA ARG A 311 -2.22 27.14 7.83
C ARG A 311 -1.24 26.19 7.12
N GLY A 312 -1.74 25.10 6.52
CA GLY A 312 -0.95 24.08 5.84
C GLY A 312 -0.26 23.09 6.77
N ARG A 313 -0.56 23.10 8.09
CA ARG A 313 0.04 22.12 9.02
C ARG A 313 -0.61 20.76 8.84
N MET A 314 0.22 19.72 8.83
CA MET A 314 -0.18 18.35 8.56
C MET A 314 -0.46 17.61 9.86
N SER A 315 -1.64 17.00 9.99
CA SER A 315 -2.02 16.21 11.16
C SER A 315 -2.46 14.80 10.78
N ALA A 316 -1.95 13.80 11.50
CA ALA A 316 -2.42 12.42 11.40
C ALA A 316 -3.73 12.30 12.17
N VAL A 317 -4.76 11.75 11.55
CA VAL A 317 -6.07 11.52 12.14
C VAL A 317 -6.41 10.04 12.00
N ALA A 318 -6.79 9.41 13.11
CA ALA A 318 -7.29 8.06 13.09
C ALA A 318 -8.78 8.03 12.71
N VAL A 319 -9.12 7.18 11.75
CA VAL A 319 -10.46 7.02 11.16
C VAL A 319 -10.96 5.59 11.31
N GLY A 320 -12.03 5.23 10.60
CA GLY A 320 -12.74 3.97 10.75
C GLY A 320 -13.82 4.04 11.82
N SER A 321 -14.34 2.90 12.27
CA SER A 321 -15.40 2.83 13.27
C SER A 321 -15.16 1.80 14.36
N VAL A 322 -15.68 2.07 15.55
CA VAL A 322 -15.74 1.17 16.71
C VAL A 322 -17.15 1.23 17.26
N ASP A 323 -17.79 0.08 17.50
CA ASP A 323 -19.17 -0.02 17.98
C ASP A 323 -20.18 0.81 17.15
N GLY A 324 -19.97 0.85 15.82
CA GLY A 324 -20.80 1.61 14.88
C GLY A 324 -20.57 3.13 14.88
N GLN A 325 -19.70 3.65 15.74
CA GLN A 325 -19.36 5.07 15.78
C GLN A 325 -18.07 5.37 15.00
N LYS A 326 -18.11 6.38 14.13
CA LYS A 326 -16.94 6.85 13.40
C LYS A 326 -15.91 7.46 14.35
N ARG A 327 -14.65 7.14 14.11
CA ARG A 327 -13.48 7.73 14.77
C ARG A 327 -13.01 8.94 13.98
N GLN A 328 -12.63 9.99 14.69
CA GLN A 328 -11.94 11.13 14.12
C GLN A 328 -11.07 11.77 15.20
N ALA A 329 -9.96 11.10 15.52
CA ALA A 329 -9.07 11.51 16.60
C ALA A 329 -7.70 11.91 16.05
N THR A 330 -7.25 13.13 16.35
CA THR A 330 -5.88 13.56 16.01
C THR A 330 -4.86 12.73 16.78
N VAL A 331 -3.97 12.09 16.03
CA VAL A 331 -2.90 11.21 16.51
C VAL A 331 -1.61 11.98 16.71
N ALA A 332 -1.25 12.85 15.76
CA ALA A 332 -0.06 13.68 15.80
C ALA A 332 -0.24 14.89 14.88
N THR A 333 0.48 15.97 15.15
CA THR A 333 0.60 17.11 14.25
C THR A 333 2.09 17.30 13.98
N LEU A 334 2.46 17.33 12.71
CA LEU A 334 3.85 17.60 12.31
C LEU A 334 4.06 19.12 12.36
N GLU A 335 5.13 19.54 13.04
CA GLU A 335 5.54 20.94 13.13
C GLU A 335 6.28 21.44 11.90
#